data_AF-H9VHV0-F1
#
_entry.id   AF-H9VHV0-F1
#
_cell.length_a   1.000
_cell.length_b   1.000
_cell.length_c   1.000
_cell.angle_alpha   90.00
_cell.angle_beta   90.00
_cell.angle_gamma   90.00
#
_symmetry.space_group_name_H-M   'P 1'
#
loop_
_entity.id
_entity.type
_entity.pdbx_description
1 polymer ?
#
loop_
_entity_poly.entity_id
_entity_poly.type
_entity_poly.pdbx_seq_one_letter_code
_entity_poly.pdbx_strand_id
1 'polypeptide(L)' 'GGTERVHFSIDVCKDMSIVDGNGVKQLLLGSHLLHVGDTKHTLRVEIE' A
#
# COMPACT_ATOMS: atom_id res chain seq x y z
N GLY A 1 15.55 -10.54 24.64
CA GLY A 1 14.53 -10.32 23.60
C GLY A 1 15.15 -10.65 22.26
N GLY A 2 14.43 -11.40 21.41
CA GLY A 2 14.90 -11.76 20.06
C GLY A 2 14.37 -10.80 19.00
N THR A 3 15.01 -10.78 17.83
CA THR A 3 14.56 -10.06 16.63
C THR A 3 14.22 -11.07 15.54
N GLU A 4 13.10 -10.87 14.85
CA GLU A 4 12.66 -11.72 13.75
C GLU A 4 12.21 -10.86 12.57
N ARG A 5 12.45 -11.33 11.34
CA ARG A 5 11.98 -10.67 10.12
C ARG A 5 10.54 -11.08 9.85
N VAL A 6 9.65 -10.10 9.72
CA VAL A 6 8.25 -10.34 9.35
C VAL A 6 8.03 -10.11 7.85
N HIS A 7 7.16 -10.92 7.27
CA HIS A 7 6.69 -10.74 5.89
C HIS A 7 5.38 -9.96 5.88
N PHE A 8 5.32 -8.93 5.05
CA PHE A 8 4.13 -8.13 4.82
C PHE A 8 3.82 -8.14 3.31
N SER A 9 2.60 -8.53 2.96
CA SER A 9 2.15 -8.65 1.57
C SER A 9 1.01 -7.67 1.33
N ILE A 10 1.03 -7.01 0.16
CA ILE A 10 0.00 -6.06 -0.27
C ILE A 10 -0.50 -6.52 -1.64
N ASP A 11 -1.81 -6.70 -1.76
CA ASP A 11 -2.48 -6.76 -3.05
C ASP A 11 -2.84 -5.33 -3.46
N VAL A 12 -2.12 -4.80 -4.45
CA VAL A 12 -2.23 -3.39 -4.87
C VAL A 12 -3.69 -3.03 -5.24
N CYS A 13 -4.38 -3.89 -5.98
CA CYS A 13 -5.74 -3.62 -6.46
C CYS A 13 -6.81 -3.82 -5.38
N LYS A 14 -6.56 -4.69 -4.39
CA LYS A 14 -7.51 -4.95 -3.31
C LYS A 14 -7.33 -3.98 -2.14
N ASP A 15 -6.09 -3.72 -1.75
CA ASP A 15 -5.75 -3.05 -0.49
C ASP A 15 -5.49 -1.54 -0.69
N MET A 16 -5.08 -1.10 -1.89
CA MET A 16 -4.74 0.30 -2.17
C MET A 16 -5.74 1.03 -3.07
N SER A 17 -6.78 0.34 -3.52
CA SER A 17 -7.87 0.96 -4.28
C SER A 17 -8.80 1.77 -3.39
N ILE A 18 -9.33 2.87 -3.91
CA ILE A 18 -10.37 3.68 -3.26
C ILE A 18 -11.65 3.68 -4.09
N VAL A 19 -12.78 3.98 -3.46
CA VAL A 19 -14.04 4.21 -4.17
C VAL A 19 -14.29 5.71 -4.24
N ASP A 20 -14.55 6.22 -5.44
CA ASP A 20 -14.88 7.62 -5.63
C ASP A 20 -16.32 7.95 -5.23
N GLY A 21 -16.71 9.23 -5.33
CA GLY A 21 -18.05 9.68 -4.98
C GLY A 21 -19.18 9.07 -5.82
N ASN A 22 -18.85 8.44 -6.96
CA ASN A 22 -19.80 7.82 -7.87
C ASN A 22 -19.88 6.29 -7.67
N GLY A 23 -19.14 5.74 -6.70
CA GLY A 23 -19.09 4.29 -6.47
C GLY A 23 -18.12 3.55 -7.39
N VAL A 24 -17.25 4.25 -8.13
CA VAL A 24 -16.26 3.62 -9.01
C VAL A 24 -14.97 3.34 -8.25
N LYS A 25 -14.46 2.12 -8.39
CA LYS A 25 -13.20 1.69 -7.80
C LYS A 25 -12.01 2.24 -8.62
N GLN A 26 -11.17 3.04 -7.99
CA GLN A 26 -9.97 3.65 -8.58
C GLN A 26 -8.71 3.15 -7.88
N LEU A 27 -7.61 3.02 -8.64
CA LEU A 27 -6.29 2.77 -8.09
C LEU A 27 -5.45 4.04 -8.16
N LEU A 28 -4.90 4.47 -7.03
CA LEU A 28 -4.05 5.65 -6.97
C LEU A 28 -2.62 5.32 -7.42
N LEU A 29 -2.11 6.12 -8.34
CA LEU A 29 -0.72 6.05 -8.80
C LEU A 29 0.16 7.00 -7.97
N GLY A 30 1.47 6.75 -8.02
CA GLY A 30 2.47 7.57 -7.35
C GLY A 30 2.97 6.98 -6.04
N SER A 31 3.49 7.86 -5.18
CA SER A 31 4.20 7.49 -3.96
C SER A 31 3.25 7.29 -2.78
N HIS A 32 3.37 6.15 -2.12
CA HIS A 32 2.60 5.76 -0.95
C HIS A 32 3.54 5.45 0.21
N LEU A 33 3.16 5.87 1.41
CA LEU A 33 3.92 5.58 2.62
C LEU A 33 3.25 4.44 3.39
N LEU A 34 3.88 3.27 3.38
CA LEU A 34 3.48 2.15 4.19
C LEU A 34 4.06 2.28 5.59
N HIS A 35 3.20 2.32 6.60
CA HIS A 35 3.58 2.42 8.00
C HIS A 35 3.38 1.06 8.68
N VAL A 36 4.47 0.43 9.16
CA VAL A 36 4.45 -0.85 9.87
C VAL A 36 5.12 -0.66 11.22
N GLY A 37 4.30 -0.58 12.29
CA GLY A 37 4.81 -0.27 13.63
C GLY A 37 5.43 1.12 13.68
N ASP A 38 6.72 1.19 13.96
CA ASP A 38 7.55 2.40 13.97
C ASP A 38 8.32 2.64 12.66
N THR A 39 8.23 1.70 11.70
CA THR A 39 8.97 1.75 10.44
C THR A 39 8.11 2.27 9.29
N LYS A 40 8.71 3.09 8.42
CA LYS A 40 8.07 3.68 7.25
C LYS A 40 8.77 3.25 5.97
N HIS A 41 8.01 2.71 5.01
CA HIS A 41 8.49 2.30 3.70
C HIS A 41 7.77 3.06 2.60
N THR A 42 8.51 3.51 1.58
CA THR A 42 7.92 4.18 0.41
C THR A 42 7.69 3.15 -0.70
N LEU A 43 6.46 3.08 -1.20
CA LEU A 43 6.04 2.26 -2.33
C LEU A 43 5.59 3.17 -3.48
N ARG A 44 6.06 2.93 -4.71
CA ARG A 44 5.63 3.69 -5.89
C ARG A 44 4.81 2.79 -6.80
N VAL A 45 3.60 3.23 -7.16
CA VAL A 45 2.70 2.53 -8.09
C VAL A 45 2.67 3.30 -9.40
N GLU A 46 2.95 2.61 -10.50
CA GLU A 46 3.03 3.18 -11.85
C GLU A 46 2.35 2.24 -12.86
N ILE A 47 1.97 2.78 -14.02
CA ILE A 47 1.47 2.00 -15.16
C ILE A 47 2.64 1.88 -16.14
N GLU A 48 2.87 0.67 -16.66
CA GLU A 48 3.81 0.41 -17.76
C GLU A 48 3.25 0.82 -19.13
#